data_AF-A0A9D5IKK5-F1
#
_entry.id   AF-A0A9D5IKK5-F1
#
_cell.length_a   1.000
_cell.length_b   1.000
_cell.length_c   1.000
_cell.angle_alpha   90.00
_cell.angle_beta   90.00
_cell.angle_gamma   90.00
#
_symmetry.space_group_name_H-M   'P 1'
#
loop_
_entity.id
_entity.type
_entity.pdbx_description
1 polymer ?
#
loop_
_entity_poly.entity_id
_entity_poly.type
_entity_poly.pdbx_seq_one_letter_code
_entity_poly.pdbx_strand_id
1 'polypeptide(L)'
;MPARINNDPDKYIRMIKGGRYQARPFDEGVRYTLPGSYATKAEARKAIQLFWWGKLKELPRGTRIYHMRGTVKYAALRIENGRVVGVLSWHATREEAAKAHRQHHEAGAMAS
;
A
#
# COMPACT_ATOMS: atom_id res chain seq x y z
N MET A 1 -18.49 6.74 -16.83
CA MET A 1 -18.44 7.08 -15.39
C MET A 1 -17.77 5.90 -14.69
N PRO A 2 -16.66 6.06 -13.96
CA PRO A 2 -16.00 4.91 -13.33
C PRO A 2 -16.96 4.26 -12.34
N ALA A 3 -17.01 2.93 -12.38
CA ALA A 3 -18.05 2.11 -11.77
C ALA A 3 -18.26 2.50 -10.29
N ARG A 4 -19.49 2.92 -9.97
CA ARG A 4 -20.02 3.04 -8.61
C ARG A 4 -20.09 1.64 -8.01
N ILE A 5 -18.96 1.03 -7.64
CA ILE A 5 -19.04 -0.20 -6.87
C ILE A 5 -19.65 0.20 -5.53
N ASN A 6 -20.74 -0.49 -5.18
CA ASN A 6 -21.43 -0.55 -3.89
C ASN A 6 -20.51 -1.01 -2.73
N ASN A 7 -19.27 -0.55 -2.74
CA ASN A 7 -18.22 -0.93 -1.84
C ASN A 7 -18.30 -0.01 -0.64
N ASP A 8 -19.07 -0.43 0.37
CA ASP A 8 -18.97 0.14 1.71
C ASP A 8 -17.48 0.19 2.10
N PRO A 9 -16.88 1.39 2.20
CA PRO A 9 -15.46 1.54 2.50
C PRO A 9 -15.11 0.93 3.86
N ASP A 10 -16.06 0.82 4.78
CA ASP A 10 -15.82 0.27 6.10
C ASP A 10 -15.44 -1.21 6.08
N LYS A 11 -15.89 -1.97 5.08
CA LYS A 11 -15.51 -3.39 4.89
C LYS A 11 -14.01 -3.56 4.62
N TYR A 12 -13.35 -2.49 4.18
CA TYR A 12 -11.93 -2.47 3.85
C TYR A 12 -11.08 -1.82 4.94
N ILE A 13 -11.67 -1.49 6.09
CA ILE A 13 -10.98 -0.92 7.23
C ILE A 13 -10.80 -2.00 8.29
N ARG A 14 -9.56 -2.21 8.71
CA ARG A 14 -9.21 -3.13 9.80
C ARG A 14 -8.71 -2.35 11.01
N MET A 15 -9.23 -2.63 12.20
CA MET A 15 -8.61 -2.16 13.44
C MET A 15 -7.32 -2.94 13.71
N ILE A 16 -6.25 -2.24 14.05
CA ILE A 16 -4.92 -2.80 14.36
C ILE A 16 -4.51 -2.44 15.79
N LYS A 17 -3.42 -3.05 16.28
CA LYS A 17 -2.89 -2.84 17.63
C LYS A 17 -2.67 -1.34 17.91
N GLY A 18 -3.03 -0.91 19.12
CA GLY A 18 -2.93 0.49 19.55
C GLY A 18 -4.15 1.35 19.17
N GLY A 19 -5.32 0.74 18.89
CA GLY A 19 -6.56 1.47 18.61
C GLY A 19 -6.58 2.21 17.27
N ARG A 20 -5.65 1.86 16.36
CA ARG A 20 -5.52 2.50 15.05
C ARG A 20 -6.26 1.70 13.98
N TYR A 21 -6.48 2.32 12.84
CA TYR A 21 -7.18 1.73 11.70
C TYR A 21 -6.23 1.60 10.51
N GLN A 22 -6.35 0.52 9.76
CA GLN A 22 -5.61 0.29 8.52
C GLN A 22 -6.60 0.18 7.36
N ALA A 23 -6.37 1.00 6.33
CA ALA A 23 -7.16 0.99 5.11
C ALA A 23 -6.59 -0.01 4.10
N ARG A 24 -7.43 -0.93 3.64
CA ARG A 24 -7.05 -2.01 2.72
C ARG A 24 -8.05 -2.14 1.57
N PRO A 25 -8.15 -1.10 0.71
CA PRO A 25 -9.12 -1.08 -0.37
C PRO A 25 -8.94 -2.29 -1.29
N PHE A 26 -10.05 -2.73 -1.86
CA PHE A 26 -10.07 -3.74 -2.90
C PHE A 26 -10.46 -3.05 -4.20
N ASP A 27 -9.71 -3.32 -5.26
CA ASP A 27 -9.98 -2.80 -6.59
C ASP A 27 -9.47 -3.78 -7.64
N GLU A 28 -10.23 -3.96 -8.71
CA GLU A 28 -9.90 -4.86 -9.84
C GLU A 28 -9.38 -6.27 -9.44
N GLY A 29 -9.99 -6.90 -8.42
CA GLY A 29 -9.56 -8.24 -7.96
C GLY A 29 -8.35 -8.23 -7.03
N VAL A 30 -7.78 -7.06 -6.74
CA VAL A 30 -6.57 -6.85 -5.96
C VAL A 30 -6.88 -6.17 -4.64
N ARG A 31 -6.34 -6.72 -3.55
CA ARG A 31 -6.37 -6.07 -2.23
C ARG A 31 -5.11 -5.25 -2.01
N TYR A 32 -5.29 -3.96 -1.82
CA TYR A 32 -4.23 -3.00 -1.52
C TYR A 32 -4.10 -2.82 0.00
N THR A 33 -2.97 -2.28 0.44
CA THR A 33 -2.79 -1.81 1.81
C THR A 33 -2.29 -0.39 1.72
N LEU A 34 -3.16 0.57 2.06
CA LEU A 34 -2.77 1.97 2.02
C LEU A 34 -1.70 2.25 3.08
N PRO A 35 -0.82 3.23 2.79
CA PRO A 35 0.25 3.57 3.70
C PRO A 35 -0.22 4.03 5.07
N GLY A 36 0.53 3.61 6.09
CA GLY A 36 0.36 4.09 7.46
C GLY A 36 -0.81 3.43 8.19
N SER A 37 -1.21 4.08 9.27
CA SER A 37 -2.38 3.73 10.08
C SER A 37 -3.05 5.01 10.55
N TYR A 38 -4.37 4.99 10.64
CA TYR A 38 -5.23 6.14 10.91
C TYR A 38 -5.67 6.13 12.36
N ALA A 39 -5.88 7.31 12.95
CA ALA A 39 -6.34 7.41 14.33
C ALA A 39 -7.83 7.09 14.43
N THR A 40 -8.61 7.40 13.38
CA THR A 40 -10.06 7.18 13.35
C THR A 40 -10.50 6.34 12.14
N LYS A 41 -11.66 5.70 12.27
CA LYS A 41 -12.30 4.97 11.17
C LYS A 41 -12.66 5.91 10.01
N ALA A 42 -13.06 7.16 10.32
CA ALA A 42 -13.41 8.16 9.32
C ALA A 42 -12.21 8.57 8.44
N GLU A 43 -11.02 8.70 9.03
CA GLU A 43 -9.78 8.95 8.28
C GLU A 43 -9.44 7.80 7.33
N ALA A 44 -9.54 6.56 7.81
CA ALA A 44 -9.31 5.38 6.97
C ALA A 44 -10.33 5.28 5.83
N ARG A 45 -11.60 5.64 6.09
CA ARG A 45 -12.66 5.72 5.08
C ARG A 45 -12.31 6.75 3.99
N LYS A 46 -11.91 7.96 4.40
CA LYS A 46 -11.51 9.03 3.48
C LYS A 46 -10.33 8.60 2.61
N ALA A 47 -9.35 7.88 3.17
CA ALA A 47 -8.24 7.35 2.40
C ALA A 47 -8.67 6.32 1.34
N ILE A 48 -9.60 5.42 1.67
CA ILE A 48 -10.15 4.45 0.70
C ILE A 48 -10.88 5.16 -0.44
N GLN A 49 -11.70 6.17 -0.12
CA GLN A 49 -12.42 6.95 -1.13
C GLN A 49 -11.45 7.72 -2.04
N LEU A 50 -10.44 8.36 -1.46
CA LEU A 50 -9.39 9.04 -2.23
C LEU A 50 -8.60 8.07 -3.13
N PHE A 51 -8.42 6.81 -2.71
CA PHE A 51 -7.82 5.75 -3.53
C PHE A 51 -8.69 5.41 -4.74
N TRP A 52 -9.98 5.08 -4.53
CA TRP A 52 -10.89 4.77 -5.64
C TRP A 52 -11.16 5.97 -6.57
N TRP A 53 -11.02 7.20 -6.08
CA TRP A 53 -11.07 8.42 -6.91
C TRP A 53 -9.76 8.71 -7.66
N GLY A 54 -8.74 7.85 -7.55
CA GLY A 54 -7.43 8.04 -8.18
C GLY A 54 -6.63 9.21 -7.60
N LYS A 55 -7.07 9.81 -6.49
CA LYS A 55 -6.43 10.98 -5.84
C LYS A 55 -5.33 10.59 -4.88
N LEU A 56 -5.38 9.38 -4.34
CA LEU A 56 -4.23 8.76 -3.68
C LEU A 56 -3.42 8.06 -4.76
N LYS A 57 -2.27 8.64 -5.13
CA LYS A 57 -1.25 7.90 -5.89
C LYS A 57 -1.07 6.55 -5.19
N GLU A 58 -1.10 5.44 -5.92
CA GLU A 58 -0.93 4.08 -5.39
C GLU A 58 0.50 3.81 -4.92
N LEU A 59 0.72 3.34 -3.68
CA LEU A 59 2.00 2.69 -3.41
C LEU A 59 2.02 1.41 -4.25
N PRO A 60 2.96 1.24 -5.19
CA PRO A 60 3.03 0.02 -5.98
C PRO A 60 3.07 -1.20 -5.06
N ARG A 61 2.47 -2.30 -5.52
CA ARG A 61 2.13 -3.50 -4.73
C ARG A 61 3.31 -4.08 -3.91
N GLY A 62 4.56 -3.72 -4.24
CA GLY A 62 5.75 -3.99 -3.45
C GLY A 62 6.43 -2.78 -2.82
N THR A 63 5.67 -1.83 -2.29
CA THR A 63 6.21 -0.74 -1.46
C THR A 63 5.40 -0.59 -0.17
N ARG A 64 6.09 -0.36 0.95
CA ARG A 64 5.46 -0.25 2.26
C ARG A 64 6.08 0.86 3.08
N ILE A 65 5.25 1.62 3.79
CA ILE A 65 5.73 2.66 4.70
C ILE A 65 5.98 2.07 6.09
N TYR A 66 7.11 2.45 6.69
CA TYR A 66 7.46 2.17 8.06
C TYR A 66 7.74 3.49 8.78
N HIS A 67 7.21 3.61 9.99
CA HIS A 67 7.50 4.71 10.89
C HIS A 67 8.55 4.22 11.88
N MET A 68 9.78 4.71 11.77
CA MET A 68 10.91 4.32 12.62
C MET A 68 11.42 5.54 13.38
N ARG A 69 11.31 5.53 14.73
CA ARG A 69 11.91 6.56 15.62
C ARG A 69 11.70 8.01 15.12
N GLY A 70 10.46 8.38 14.78
CA GLY A 70 10.12 9.73 14.31
C GLY A 70 10.40 10.01 12.83
N THR A 71 11.00 9.06 12.09
CA THR A 71 11.23 9.17 10.65
C THR A 71 10.32 8.23 9.86
N VAL A 72 9.87 8.69 8.70
CA VAL A 72 9.10 7.89 7.75
C VAL A 72 10.07 7.28 6.74
N LYS A 73 10.10 5.95 6.62
CA LYS A 73 10.88 5.22 5.63
C LYS A 73 9.98 4.43 4.70
N TYR A 74 10.35 4.36 3.44
CA TYR A 74 9.64 3.61 2.41
C TYR A 74 10.45 2.38 2.05
N ALA A 75 9.90 1.20 2.25
CA ALA A 75 10.57 -0.06 1.94
C ALA A 75 10.08 -0.58 0.58
N ALA A 76 11.00 -0.96 -0.29
CA ALA A 76 10.71 -1.82 -1.43
C ALA A 76 10.60 -3.26 -0.93
N LEU A 77 9.54 -3.97 -1.30
CA LEU A 77 9.26 -5.33 -0.88
C LEU A 77 9.64 -6.31 -1.99
N ARG A 78 10.22 -7.45 -1.58
CA ARG A 78 10.36 -8.62 -2.44
C ARG A 78 9.05 -9.39 -2.42
N ILE A 79 8.45 -9.56 -3.59
CA ILE A 79 7.22 -10.32 -3.76
C ILE A 79 7.52 -11.52 -4.66
N GLU A 80 7.28 -12.72 -4.16
CA GLU A 80 7.36 -13.95 -4.94
C GLU A 80 6.01 -14.66 -4.82
N ASN A 81 5.49 -15.18 -5.94
CA ASN A 81 4.20 -15.87 -5.98
C ASN A 81 3.06 -15.09 -5.29
N GLY A 82 3.05 -13.77 -5.46
CA GLY A 82 2.05 -12.87 -4.87
C GLY A 82 2.15 -12.68 -3.34
N ARG A 83 3.18 -13.22 -2.69
CA ARG A 83 3.43 -13.09 -1.26
C ARG A 83 4.65 -12.22 -1.00
N VAL A 84 4.58 -11.39 0.05
CA VAL A 84 5.73 -10.61 0.51
C VAL A 84 6.70 -11.56 1.21
N VAL A 85 7.88 -11.74 0.62
CA VAL A 85 8.93 -12.64 1.15
C VAL A 85 9.96 -11.86 1.96
N GLY A 86 10.11 -10.56 1.71
CA GLY A 86 11.03 -9.73 2.48
C GLY A 86 11.06 -8.26 2.06
N VAL A 87 11.96 -7.51 2.68
CA VAL A 87 12.27 -6.13 2.30
C VAL A 87 13.54 -6.16 1.43
N LEU A 88 13.47 -5.59 0.23
CA LEU A 88 14.61 -5.43 -0.67
C LEU A 88 15.53 -4.29 -0.22
N SER A 89 14.94 -3.13 0.03
CA SER A 89 15.69 -1.90 0.32
C SER A 89 14.82 -0.86 0.99
N TRP A 90 15.47 0.04 1.73
CA TRP A 90 14.86 1.14 2.46
C TRP A 90 15.20 2.46 1.78
N HIS A 91 14.21 3.34 1.65
CA HIS A 91 14.30 4.60 0.93
C HIS A 91 13.69 5.73 1.75
N ALA A 92 14.19 6.95 1.53
CA ALA A 92 13.67 8.15 2.17
C ALA A 92 12.34 8.59 1.51
N THR A 93 12.22 8.33 0.21
CA THR A 93 11.01 8.68 -0.54
C THR A 93 10.30 7.46 -1.09
N ARG A 94 9.03 7.70 -1.36
CA ARG A 94 8.13 6.72 -1.97
C ARG A 94 8.53 6.34 -3.39
N GLU A 95 8.94 7.32 -4.18
CA GLU A 95 9.25 7.13 -5.60
C GLU A 95 10.51 6.29 -5.79
N GLU A 96 11.50 6.46 -4.89
CA GLU A 96 12.69 5.63 -4.83
C GLU A 96 12.36 4.17 -4.51
N ALA A 97 11.53 3.92 -3.49
CA ALA A 97 11.09 2.56 -3.17
C ALA A 97 10.32 1.90 -4.34
N ALA A 98 9.49 2.69 -5.03
CA ALA A 98 8.74 2.23 -6.20
C ALA A 98 9.65 1.91 -7.39
N LYS A 99 10.69 2.72 -7.61
CA LYS A 99 11.70 2.48 -8.65
C LYS A 99 12.51 1.23 -8.34
N ALA A 100 12.97 1.07 -7.09
CA ALA A 100 13.73 -0.09 -6.65
C ALA A 100 12.93 -1.40 -6.76
N HIS A 101 11.64 -1.39 -6.42
CA HIS A 101 10.77 -2.55 -6.61
C HIS A 101 10.62 -2.93 -8.10
N ARG A 102 10.41 -1.93 -8.98
CA ARG A 102 10.30 -2.16 -10.44
C ARG A 102 11.58 -2.74 -11.04
N GLN A 103 12.74 -2.15 -10.70
CA GLN A 103 14.04 -2.65 -11.17
C GLN A 103 14.31 -4.09 -10.76
N HIS A 104 13.93 -4.47 -9.53
CA HIS A 104 14.08 -5.86 -9.08
C HIS A 104 13.11 -6.82 -9.79
N HIS A 105 11.89 -6.38 -10.10
CA HIS A 105 10.93 -7.19 -10.84
C HIS A 105 11.38 -7.42 -12.30
N GLU A 106 11.91 -6.38 -12.95
CA GLU A 106 12.48 -6.48 -14.31
C GLU A 106 13.74 -7.37 -14.33
N ALA A 107 14.62 -7.25 -13.33
CA ALA A 107 15.80 -8.11 -13.23
C ALA A 107 15.46 -9.59 -12.98
N GLY A 108 14.38 -9.88 -12.24
CA GLY A 108 13.89 -11.24 -12.03
C GLY A 108 13.21 -11.85 -13.27
N ALA A 109 12.57 -11.03 -14.11
CA ALA A 109 11.89 -11.47 -15.32
C ALA A 109 12.84 -11.77 -16.50
N MET A 110 14.06 -11.20 -16.51
CA MET A 110 15.08 -11.50 -17.54
C MET A 110 15.99 -12.69 -17.20
N ALA A 111 15.86 -13.28 -16.00
CA ALA A 111 16.66 -14.40 -15.55
C ALA A 111 15.92 -15.77 -15.63
N SER A 112 14.76 -15.81 -16.29
CA SER A 112 13.95 -17.02 -16.52
C SER A 112 13.91 -17.39 -18.00
#